data_AF-A0A1H7H9F8-F1
#
_entry.id   AF-A0A1H7H9F8-F1
#
_cell.length_a   1.000
_cell.length_b   1.000
_cell.length_c   1.000
_cell.angle_alpha   90.00
_cell.angle_beta   90.00
_cell.angle_gamma   90.00
#
_symmetry.space_group_name_H-M   'P 1'
#
loop_
_entity.id
_entity.type
_entity.pdbx_description
1 polymer ?
#
loop_
_entity_poly.entity_id
_entity_poly.type
_entity_poly.pdbx_seq_one_letter_code
_entity_poly.pdbx_strand_id
1 'polypeptide(L)'
;METELNTRPAQSGTEKQSLLGRLKGINKLFAATVLAPTLLATVYFTLFASDIYVSESRFVVRSPQRQNQTSIVGALLQGTGFTRAQDDTYPVIDYIESRDALDELNRDDAIVKTYLRHGDLLGRYASMGFRHSFEALLKYYQSRIVSIDLDTTSSIATLQVRAFSARQAAQINEQLLDMSERLVNRMNDRAANDTVRFAQQQVDIASAKAREAVAAVAYYRNANSVFDPDRQSALQLEQTTALQAQLLAARTRLAQLESIAPNNPQINALKIEITGLEGQIHANTGRVMGGKDSFAAKAAQYERLQVDAQFADKQLTESMALLETSRAEAARKQLYLERLVQPNTPDEATEPHRLKSVFVVFILGMIIWGVSSLLIAGMREHRD
;
A
#
# COMPACT_ATOMS: atom_id res chain seq x y z
N MET A 1 2.97 2.48 -111.97
CA MET A 1 3.69 3.30 -110.98
C MET A 1 3.58 2.56 -109.67
N GLU A 2 4.47 1.58 -109.48
CA GLU A 2 5.79 1.73 -108.81
C GLU A 2 5.63 1.26 -107.35
N THR A 3 6.05 0.02 -107.07
CA THR A 3 7.24 -0.39 -106.26
C THR A 3 6.89 -0.44 -104.76
N GLU A 4 7.21 -1.41 -103.91
CA GLU A 4 8.19 -2.50 -103.87
C GLU A 4 7.69 -3.67 -102.99
N LEU A 5 8.32 -4.84 -103.22
CA LEU A 5 8.51 -5.97 -102.32
C LEU A 5 8.66 -5.58 -100.83
N ASN A 6 8.07 -6.38 -99.92
CA ASN A 6 8.85 -7.02 -98.85
C ASN A 6 8.07 -8.15 -98.16
N THR A 7 8.46 -9.39 -98.42
CA THR A 7 8.13 -10.57 -97.62
C THR A 7 9.24 -10.82 -96.60
N ARG A 8 8.93 -10.79 -95.30
CA ARG A 8 9.73 -11.46 -94.26
C ARG A 8 8.84 -12.07 -93.18
N PRO A 9 9.21 -13.25 -92.63
CA PRO A 9 8.30 -14.11 -91.89
C PRO A 9 8.27 -13.81 -90.39
N ALA A 10 7.20 -14.29 -89.76
CA ALA A 10 7.02 -14.38 -88.32
C ALA A 10 8.14 -15.19 -87.65
N GLN A 11 8.75 -14.63 -86.61
CA GLN A 11 9.50 -15.40 -85.61
C GLN A 11 9.00 -15.01 -84.22
N SER A 12 8.14 -15.88 -83.68
CA SER A 12 7.82 -15.99 -82.28
C SER A 12 9.02 -16.56 -81.52
N GLY A 13 9.86 -15.69 -80.97
CA GLY A 13 10.93 -16.07 -80.04
C GLY A 13 10.43 -15.96 -78.60
N THR A 14 9.78 -17.01 -78.09
CA THR A 14 9.62 -17.20 -76.65
C THR A 14 10.97 -17.50 -76.02
N GLU A 15 11.70 -16.45 -75.64
CA GLU A 15 12.90 -16.57 -74.83
C GLU A 15 12.49 -16.94 -73.40
N LYS A 16 12.46 -18.24 -73.11
CA LYS A 16 12.61 -18.74 -71.73
C LYS A 16 14.02 -18.38 -71.26
N GLN A 17 14.23 -17.12 -70.89
CA GLN A 17 15.39 -16.71 -70.11
C GLN A 17 15.29 -17.40 -68.75
N SER A 18 15.99 -18.54 -68.67
CA SER A 18 16.24 -19.31 -67.47
C SER A 18 16.64 -18.39 -66.32
N LEU A 19 15.89 -18.46 -65.21
CA LEU A 19 16.12 -17.73 -63.95
C LEU A 19 17.58 -17.80 -63.47
N LEU A 20 18.32 -18.83 -63.89
CA LEU A 20 19.73 -19.07 -63.59
C LEU A 20 20.69 -18.04 -64.24
N GLY A 21 20.30 -17.41 -65.35
CA GLY A 21 21.11 -16.38 -66.02
C GLY A 21 21.16 -15.04 -65.25
N ARG A 22 20.06 -14.68 -64.56
CA ARG A 22 19.97 -13.45 -63.76
C ARG A 22 20.72 -13.53 -62.43
N LEU A 23 21.00 -14.74 -61.94
CA LEU A 23 21.80 -14.95 -60.72
C LEU A 23 23.31 -14.68 -60.92
N LYS A 24 23.83 -14.74 -62.16
CA LYS A 24 25.26 -14.52 -62.46
C LYS A 24 25.71 -13.05 -62.42
N GLY A 25 24.78 -12.09 -62.41
CA GLY A 25 25.07 -10.65 -62.33
C GLY A 25 24.96 -10.04 -60.93
N ILE A 26 24.67 -10.86 -59.91
CA ILE A 26 24.49 -10.37 -58.54
C ILE A 26 25.87 -10.22 -57.89
N ASN A 27 26.20 -9.02 -57.44
CA ASN A 27 27.39 -8.78 -56.62
C ASN A 27 27.42 -9.78 -55.46
N LYS A 28 28.49 -10.58 -55.34
CA LYS A 28 28.63 -11.61 -54.30
C LYS A 28 28.38 -11.06 -52.89
N LEU A 29 28.71 -9.78 -52.68
CA LEU A 29 28.41 -9.03 -51.47
C LEU A 29 26.90 -8.89 -51.24
N PHE A 30 26.12 -8.47 -52.24
CA PHE A 30 24.66 -8.37 -52.17
C PHE A 30 24.01 -9.73 -51.92
N ALA A 31 24.51 -10.78 -52.60
CA ALA A 31 24.03 -12.13 -52.39
C ALA A 31 24.25 -12.61 -50.95
N ALA A 32 25.43 -12.34 -50.38
CA ALA A 32 25.80 -12.76 -49.03
C ALA A 32 25.13 -11.93 -47.92
N THR A 33 24.90 -10.63 -48.12
CA THR A 33 24.38 -9.74 -47.06
C THR A 33 22.86 -9.53 -47.13
N VAL A 34 22.23 -9.71 -48.30
CA VAL A 34 20.78 -9.47 -48.47
C VAL A 34 20.05 -10.76 -48.80
N LEU A 35 20.42 -11.44 -49.90
CA LEU A 35 19.68 -12.63 -50.36
C LEU A 35 19.80 -13.80 -49.39
N ALA A 36 21.01 -14.14 -48.95
CA ALA A 36 21.23 -15.29 -48.08
C ALA A 36 20.52 -15.13 -46.71
N PRO A 37 20.63 -14.00 -45.99
CA PRO A 37 19.93 -13.82 -44.72
C PRO A 37 18.41 -13.76 -44.89
N THR A 38 17.90 -13.13 -45.95
CA THR A 38 16.46 -13.06 -46.23
C THR A 38 15.89 -14.44 -46.58
N LEU A 39 16.61 -15.24 -47.38
CA LEU A 39 16.20 -16.61 -47.72
C LEU A 39 16.20 -17.50 -46.48
N LEU A 40 17.25 -17.42 -45.66
CA LEU A 40 17.33 -18.14 -44.37
C LEU A 40 16.20 -17.74 -43.43
N ALA A 41 15.91 -16.45 -43.29
CA ALA A 41 14.79 -15.97 -42.49
C ALA A 41 13.44 -16.45 -43.03
N THR A 42 13.26 -16.45 -44.36
CA THR A 42 12.02 -16.94 -44.98
C THR A 42 11.82 -18.43 -44.69
N VAL A 43 12.85 -19.25 -44.89
CA VAL A 43 12.80 -20.68 -44.58
C VAL A 43 12.52 -20.91 -43.09
N TYR A 44 13.19 -20.16 -42.21
CA TYR A 44 13.00 -20.27 -40.77
C TYR A 44 11.57 -19.92 -40.34
N PHE A 45 11.08 -18.73 -40.71
CA PHE A 45 9.78 -18.24 -40.28
C PHE A 45 8.60 -18.98 -40.92
N THR A 46 8.80 -19.68 -42.05
CA THR A 46 7.73 -20.45 -42.70
C THR A 46 7.69 -21.91 -42.25
N LEU A 47 8.84 -22.56 -42.05
CA LEU A 47 8.93 -24.00 -41.80
C LEU A 47 9.26 -24.37 -40.34
N PHE A 48 9.99 -23.52 -39.62
CA PHE A 48 10.52 -23.86 -38.29
C PHE A 48 9.94 -23.04 -37.15
N ALA A 49 9.56 -21.78 -37.40
CA ALA A 49 9.01 -20.92 -36.36
C ALA A 49 7.69 -21.50 -35.82
N SER A 50 7.64 -21.70 -34.51
CA SER A 50 6.44 -22.18 -33.84
C SER A 50 5.42 -21.07 -33.67
N ASP A 51 4.16 -21.44 -33.79
CA ASP A 51 3.02 -20.57 -33.55
C ASP A 51 2.88 -20.24 -32.06
N ILE A 52 2.73 -18.96 -31.76
CA ILE A 52 2.56 -18.43 -30.42
C ILE A 52 1.17 -17.81 -30.32
N TYR A 53 0.37 -18.32 -29.40
CA TYR A 53 -0.96 -17.88 -29.09
C TYR A 53 -0.91 -16.94 -27.87
N VAL A 54 -1.60 -15.80 -27.97
CA VAL A 54 -1.60 -14.76 -26.94
C VAL A 54 -2.99 -14.64 -26.35
N SER A 55 -3.16 -15.09 -25.10
CA SER A 55 -4.39 -14.88 -24.34
C SER A 55 -4.31 -13.55 -23.60
N GLU A 56 -5.30 -12.69 -23.79
CA GLU A 56 -5.40 -11.37 -23.17
C GLU A 56 -6.55 -11.31 -22.17
N SER A 57 -6.29 -10.68 -21.02
CA SER A 57 -7.31 -10.30 -20.05
C SER A 57 -7.06 -8.87 -19.57
N ARG A 58 -8.11 -8.22 -19.07
CA ARG A 58 -8.04 -6.84 -18.57
C ARG A 58 -8.70 -6.75 -17.21
N PHE A 59 -8.05 -6.09 -16.28
CA PHE A 59 -8.59 -5.91 -14.93
C PHE A 59 -8.25 -4.52 -14.38
N VAL A 60 -8.99 -4.14 -13.35
CA VAL A 60 -8.73 -2.92 -12.58
C VAL A 60 -8.72 -3.26 -11.09
N VAL A 61 -7.80 -2.67 -10.34
CA VAL A 61 -7.81 -2.73 -8.88
C VAL A 61 -8.43 -1.44 -8.36
N ARG A 62 -9.53 -1.58 -7.61
CA ARG A 62 -10.24 -0.43 -7.04
C ARG A 62 -10.24 -0.52 -5.52
N SER A 63 -9.91 0.60 -4.88
CA SER A 63 -10.32 0.87 -3.52
C SER A 63 -11.66 1.61 -3.55
N PRO A 64 -12.66 1.27 -2.70
CA PRO A 64 -13.80 2.14 -2.52
C PRO A 64 -13.23 3.45 -2.00
N GLN A 65 -13.44 4.52 -2.77
CA GLN A 65 -12.95 5.85 -2.43
C GLN A 65 -13.35 6.14 -0.99
N ARG A 66 -12.37 6.19 -0.08
CA ARG A 66 -12.63 6.74 1.25
C ARG A 66 -13.06 8.16 0.97
N GLN A 67 -14.32 8.46 1.25
CA GLN A 67 -14.81 9.82 1.33
C GLN A 67 -14.14 10.45 2.55
N ASN A 68 -12.84 10.69 2.41
CA ASN A 68 -12.05 11.46 3.34
C ASN A 68 -12.77 12.79 3.37
N GLN A 69 -13.38 13.10 4.51
CA GLN A 69 -13.94 14.42 4.77
C GLN A 69 -12.82 15.40 4.46
N THR A 70 -12.92 16.07 3.33
CA THR A 70 -11.88 16.91 2.78
C THR A 70 -11.74 18.07 3.74
N SER A 71 -10.81 17.96 4.69
CA SER A 71 -10.35 19.12 5.44
C SER A 71 -9.94 20.17 4.42
N ILE A 72 -10.29 21.44 4.65
CA ILE A 72 -10.07 22.56 3.70
C ILE A 72 -8.61 22.61 3.21
N VAL A 73 -7.66 22.18 4.06
CA VAL A 73 -6.24 22.02 3.74
C VAL A 73 -5.97 20.93 2.70
N GLY A 74 -6.68 19.80 2.76
CA GLY A 74 -6.60 18.72 1.76
C GLY A 74 -7.17 19.11 0.40
N ALA A 75 -8.19 19.97 0.36
CA ALA A 75 -8.75 20.50 -0.88
C ALA A 75 -7.78 21.44 -1.60
N LEU A 76 -7.02 22.27 -0.84
CA LEU A 76 -6.03 23.18 -1.40
C LEU A 76 -4.80 22.44 -1.97
N LEU A 77 -4.41 21.33 -1.34
CA LEU A 77 -3.31 20.47 -1.82
C LEU A 77 -3.71 19.57 -2.99
N GLN A 78 -5.00 19.26 -3.18
CA GLN A 78 -5.49 18.59 -4.38
C GLN A 78 -5.49 19.53 -5.60
N GLY A 79 -5.62 20.85 -5.39
CA GLY A 79 -5.54 21.87 -6.44
C GLY A 79 -4.16 22.05 -7.05
N THR A 80 -3.10 21.53 -6.44
CA THR A 80 -1.71 21.62 -6.95
C THR A 80 -1.28 20.43 -7.81
N GLY A 81 -2.21 19.54 -8.20
CA GLY A 81 -1.94 18.43 -9.11
C GLY A 81 -1.21 17.24 -8.49
N PHE A 82 -0.97 17.25 -7.17
CA PHE A 82 -0.48 16.10 -6.41
C PHE A 82 -1.62 15.11 -6.10
N THR A 83 -2.36 14.69 -7.12
CA THR A 83 -3.18 13.47 -7.00
C THR A 83 -2.21 12.30 -6.99
N ARG A 84 -2.01 11.68 -5.81
CA ARG A 84 -1.34 10.37 -5.69
C ARG A 84 -1.98 9.46 -6.73
N ALA A 85 -1.19 9.06 -7.71
CA ALA A 85 -1.59 8.06 -8.69
C ALA A 85 -2.07 6.81 -7.94
N GLN A 86 -3.05 6.13 -8.52
CA GLN A 86 -3.62 4.89 -8.01
C GLN A 86 -2.53 3.80 -8.01
N ASP A 87 -1.73 3.76 -6.94
CA ASP A 87 -0.65 2.79 -6.75
C ASP A 87 -1.16 1.37 -6.43
N ASP A 88 -2.46 1.20 -6.19
CA ASP A 88 -3.09 -0.05 -5.75
C ASP A 88 -2.95 -1.21 -6.76
N THR A 89 -2.65 -0.92 -8.04
CA THR A 89 -2.50 -1.94 -9.09
C THR A 89 -1.07 -2.49 -9.20
N TYR A 90 -0.04 -1.73 -8.82
CA TYR A 90 1.35 -2.16 -8.90
C TYR A 90 1.68 -3.40 -8.08
N PRO A 91 1.18 -3.57 -6.83
CA PRO A 91 1.42 -4.80 -6.07
C PRO A 91 0.95 -6.07 -6.78
N VAL A 92 -0.12 -5.97 -7.59
CA VAL A 92 -0.63 -7.09 -8.40
C VAL A 92 0.29 -7.35 -9.58
N ILE A 93 0.74 -6.31 -10.28
CA ILE A 93 1.71 -6.39 -11.37
C ILE A 93 3.01 -7.05 -10.89
N ASP A 94 3.59 -6.52 -9.82
CA ASP A 94 4.84 -7.03 -9.22
C ASP A 94 4.69 -8.49 -8.80
N TYR A 95 3.53 -8.86 -8.24
CA TYR A 95 3.27 -10.25 -7.88
C TYR A 95 3.18 -11.16 -9.09
N ILE A 96 2.44 -10.78 -10.14
CA ILE A 96 2.35 -11.56 -11.39
C ILE A 96 3.74 -11.80 -11.97
N GLU A 97 4.62 -10.80 -11.96
CA GLU A 97 5.99 -10.90 -12.49
C GLU A 97 6.97 -11.57 -11.52
N SER A 98 6.55 -11.81 -10.27
CA SER A 98 7.43 -12.30 -9.21
C SER A 98 7.81 -13.78 -9.36
N ARG A 99 8.88 -14.13 -8.65
CA ARG A 99 9.27 -15.51 -8.38
C ARG A 99 8.16 -16.30 -7.71
N ASP A 100 7.39 -15.70 -6.80
CA ASP A 100 6.35 -16.39 -6.03
C ASP A 100 5.18 -16.81 -6.93
N ALA A 101 4.79 -15.95 -7.88
CA ALA A 101 3.76 -16.32 -8.85
C ALA A 101 4.24 -17.44 -9.78
N LEU A 102 5.49 -17.36 -10.26
CA LEU A 102 6.04 -18.44 -11.08
C LEU A 102 6.15 -19.76 -10.31
N ASP A 103 6.52 -19.72 -9.03
CA ASP A 103 6.61 -20.93 -8.19
C ASP A 103 5.24 -21.59 -7.99
N GLU A 104 4.21 -20.79 -7.69
CA GLU A 104 2.84 -21.29 -7.57
C GLU A 104 2.27 -21.80 -8.90
N LEU A 105 2.61 -21.15 -10.01
CA LEU A 105 2.20 -21.55 -11.35
C LEU A 105 2.95 -22.81 -11.85
N ASN A 106 4.22 -22.98 -11.47
CA ASN A 106 5.06 -24.10 -11.85
C ASN A 106 4.94 -25.30 -10.88
N ARG A 107 3.84 -25.43 -10.13
CA ARG A 107 3.56 -26.64 -9.35
C ARG A 107 3.66 -27.88 -10.24
N ASP A 108 4.31 -28.93 -9.71
CA ASP A 108 4.59 -30.19 -10.42
C ASP A 108 5.38 -30.01 -11.73
N ASP A 109 6.19 -28.96 -11.84
CA ASP A 109 6.94 -28.56 -13.04
C ASP A 109 6.06 -28.32 -14.27
N ALA A 110 4.80 -27.91 -14.07
CA ALA A 110 3.84 -27.74 -15.16
C ALA A 110 4.34 -26.77 -16.24
N ILE A 111 4.89 -25.62 -15.84
CA ILE A 111 5.42 -24.60 -16.77
C ILE A 111 6.71 -25.10 -17.41
N VAL A 112 7.66 -25.63 -16.63
CA VAL A 112 8.90 -26.19 -17.17
C VAL A 112 8.59 -27.25 -18.23
N LYS A 113 7.76 -28.25 -17.92
CA LYS A 113 7.41 -29.33 -18.85
C LYS A 113 6.73 -28.82 -20.11
N THR A 114 5.86 -27.83 -19.98
CA THR A 114 5.11 -27.26 -21.10
C THR A 114 6.03 -26.55 -22.10
N TYR A 115 6.90 -25.66 -21.61
CA TYR A 115 7.77 -24.83 -22.45
C TYR A 115 9.11 -25.49 -22.83
N LEU A 116 9.45 -26.63 -22.21
CA LEU A 116 10.59 -27.46 -22.62
C LEU A 116 10.22 -28.40 -23.79
N ARG A 117 8.97 -28.91 -23.81
CA ARG A 117 8.51 -29.91 -24.80
C ARG A 117 7.95 -29.30 -26.08
N HIS A 118 7.37 -28.10 -26.00
CA HIS A 118 6.74 -27.43 -27.15
C HIS A 118 7.54 -26.18 -27.53
N GLY A 119 7.49 -25.82 -28.82
CA GLY A 119 8.22 -24.69 -29.38
C GLY A 119 9.40 -25.08 -30.28
N ASP A 120 9.88 -24.09 -31.03
CA ASP A 120 11.00 -24.21 -31.95
C ASP A 120 12.34 -24.11 -31.20
N LEU A 121 13.42 -24.41 -31.93
CA LEU A 121 14.78 -24.44 -31.39
C LEU A 121 15.19 -23.12 -30.70
N LEU A 122 14.63 -21.97 -31.08
CA LEU A 122 14.95 -20.65 -30.52
C LEU A 122 13.89 -20.09 -29.56
N GLY A 123 12.65 -20.57 -29.63
CA GLY A 123 11.54 -20.12 -28.79
C GLY A 123 11.35 -20.94 -27.53
N ARG A 124 11.76 -22.22 -27.51
CA ARG A 124 11.60 -23.09 -26.34
C ARG A 124 12.51 -22.71 -25.18
N TYR A 125 12.05 -22.99 -23.97
CA TYR A 125 12.87 -22.89 -22.77
C TYR A 125 14.07 -23.84 -22.87
N ALA A 126 15.26 -23.40 -22.43
CA ALA A 126 16.52 -24.15 -22.52
C ALA A 126 16.96 -24.59 -23.94
N SER A 127 16.53 -23.86 -24.98
CA SER A 127 16.96 -23.93 -26.39
C SER A 127 18.44 -24.33 -26.62
N MET A 128 19.35 -23.79 -25.81
CA MET A 128 20.81 -23.95 -25.94
C MET A 128 21.45 -24.58 -24.69
N GLY A 129 20.72 -25.37 -23.91
CA GLY A 129 21.28 -26.32 -22.93
C GLY A 129 22.02 -25.77 -21.69
N PHE A 130 22.14 -24.45 -21.49
CA PHE A 130 23.10 -23.96 -20.49
C PHE A 130 22.58 -23.61 -19.10
N ARG A 131 21.27 -23.53 -18.81
CA ARG A 131 20.80 -23.18 -17.45
C ARG A 131 19.42 -23.76 -17.10
N HIS A 132 19.39 -24.86 -16.35
CA HIS A 132 18.20 -25.40 -15.69
C HIS A 132 18.00 -24.81 -14.28
N SER A 133 18.26 -23.51 -14.11
CA SER A 133 17.98 -22.85 -12.83
C SER A 133 16.60 -22.21 -12.84
N PHE A 134 16.00 -22.11 -11.65
CA PHE A 134 14.75 -21.38 -11.47
C PHE A 134 14.87 -19.93 -11.96
N GLU A 135 16.01 -19.27 -11.71
CA GLU A 135 16.26 -17.89 -12.20
C GLU A 135 16.26 -17.79 -13.74
N ALA A 136 16.70 -18.83 -14.45
CA ALA A 136 16.61 -18.87 -15.90
C ALA A 136 15.16 -19.05 -16.37
N LEU A 137 14.35 -19.82 -15.63
CA LEU A 137 12.92 -19.94 -15.89
C LEU A 137 12.19 -18.62 -15.63
N LEU A 138 12.51 -17.92 -14.54
CA LEU A 138 11.95 -16.61 -14.21
C LEU A 138 12.23 -15.58 -15.30
N LYS A 139 13.48 -15.50 -15.75
CA LYS A 139 13.85 -14.61 -16.86
C LYS A 139 13.09 -14.98 -18.15
N TYR A 140 12.91 -16.26 -18.43
CA TYR A 140 12.12 -16.70 -19.59
C TYR A 140 10.64 -16.34 -19.43
N TYR A 141 10.07 -16.56 -18.25
CA TYR A 141 8.70 -16.22 -17.90
C TYR A 141 8.42 -14.72 -18.10
N GLN A 142 9.25 -13.85 -17.53
CA GLN A 142 9.11 -12.39 -17.61
C GLN A 142 9.36 -11.84 -19.03
N SER A 143 10.22 -12.48 -19.82
CA SER A 143 10.56 -11.98 -21.17
C SER A 143 9.73 -12.56 -22.30
N ARG A 144 9.13 -13.75 -22.12
CA ARG A 144 8.49 -14.49 -23.22
C ARG A 144 7.12 -15.06 -22.89
N ILE A 145 6.77 -15.30 -21.64
CA ILE A 145 5.46 -15.87 -21.28
C ILE A 145 4.50 -14.76 -20.92
N VAL A 146 4.86 -13.89 -19.97
CA VAL A 146 3.95 -12.90 -19.41
C VAL A 146 4.41 -11.50 -19.75
N SER A 147 3.45 -10.67 -20.15
CA SER A 147 3.64 -9.22 -20.24
C SER A 147 2.38 -8.55 -19.71
N ILE A 148 2.56 -7.55 -18.85
CA ILE A 148 1.47 -6.75 -18.31
C ILE A 148 1.73 -5.28 -18.60
N ASP A 149 0.71 -4.58 -19.07
CA ASP A 149 0.78 -3.16 -19.38
C ASP A 149 -0.31 -2.42 -18.60
N LEU A 150 0.08 -1.33 -17.91
CA LEU A 150 -0.83 -0.51 -17.13
C LEU A 150 -1.05 0.82 -17.85
N ASP A 151 -2.27 1.03 -18.33
CA ASP A 151 -2.68 2.36 -18.76
C ASP A 151 -2.93 3.23 -17.53
N THR A 152 -2.00 4.13 -17.23
CA THR A 152 -2.08 5.04 -16.08
C THR A 152 -3.24 6.03 -16.16
N THR A 153 -3.81 6.25 -17.35
CA THR A 153 -4.96 7.14 -17.55
C THR A 153 -6.27 6.45 -17.15
N SER A 154 -6.47 5.20 -17.58
CA SER A 154 -7.68 4.43 -17.29
C SER A 154 -7.56 3.54 -16.04
N SER A 155 -6.35 3.35 -15.51
CA SER A 155 -5.99 2.39 -14.47
C SER A 155 -6.33 0.94 -14.83
N ILE A 156 -6.39 0.63 -16.12
CA ILE A 156 -6.65 -0.71 -16.62
C ILE A 156 -5.32 -1.42 -16.86
N ALA A 157 -5.13 -2.56 -16.19
CA ALA A 157 -4.02 -3.47 -16.45
C ALA A 157 -4.43 -4.50 -17.51
N THR A 158 -3.61 -4.63 -18.55
CA THR A 158 -3.79 -5.60 -19.63
C THR A 158 -2.76 -6.71 -19.46
N LEU A 159 -3.21 -7.91 -19.07
CA LEU A 159 -2.38 -9.09 -18.89
C LEU A 159 -2.40 -9.92 -20.18
N GLN A 160 -1.22 -10.12 -20.77
CA GLN A 160 -1.03 -10.96 -21.94
C GLN A 160 -0.14 -12.15 -21.60
N VAL A 161 -0.61 -13.34 -21.95
CA VAL A 161 0.11 -14.60 -21.74
C VAL A 161 0.31 -15.30 -23.06
N ARG A 162 1.57 -15.63 -23.34
CA ARG A 162 2.02 -16.30 -24.56
C ARG A 162 2.28 -17.78 -24.30
N ALA A 163 1.71 -18.64 -25.13
CA ALA A 163 2.00 -20.07 -25.11
C ALA A 163 1.98 -20.68 -26.51
N PHE A 164 2.56 -21.87 -26.66
CA PHE A 164 2.54 -22.62 -27.92
C PHE A 164 1.18 -23.28 -28.23
N SER A 165 0.20 -23.14 -27.33
CA SER A 165 -1.16 -23.62 -27.51
C SER A 165 -2.15 -22.60 -26.96
N ALA A 166 -3.21 -22.32 -27.72
CA ALA A 166 -4.30 -21.42 -27.32
C ALA A 166 -4.89 -21.77 -25.95
N ARG A 167 -5.11 -23.07 -25.68
CA ARG A 167 -5.66 -23.54 -24.40
C ARG A 167 -4.70 -23.27 -23.24
N GLN A 168 -3.41 -23.48 -23.44
CA GLN A 168 -2.40 -23.25 -22.41
C GLN A 168 -2.26 -21.76 -22.09
N ALA A 169 -2.27 -20.90 -23.13
CA ALA A 169 -2.24 -19.45 -22.94
C ALA A 169 -3.42 -18.97 -22.07
N ALA A 170 -4.63 -19.43 -22.39
CA ALA A 170 -5.83 -19.10 -21.63
C ALA A 170 -5.79 -19.64 -20.19
N GLN A 171 -5.35 -20.89 -20.00
CA GLN A 171 -5.25 -21.52 -18.68
C GLN A 171 -4.27 -20.79 -17.76
N ILE A 172 -3.09 -20.43 -18.27
CA ILE A 172 -2.08 -19.71 -17.49
C ILE A 172 -2.58 -18.29 -17.17
N ASN A 173 -3.21 -17.60 -18.13
CA ASN A 173 -3.77 -16.27 -17.89
C ASN A 173 -4.84 -16.30 -16.78
N GLU A 174 -5.79 -17.25 -16.85
CA GLU A 174 -6.83 -17.43 -15.82
C GLU A 174 -6.22 -17.74 -14.45
N GLN A 175 -5.21 -18.62 -14.39
CA GLN A 175 -4.53 -18.93 -13.12
C GLN A 175 -3.84 -17.70 -12.51
N LEU A 176 -3.18 -16.86 -13.32
CA LEU A 176 -2.55 -15.64 -12.86
C LEU A 176 -3.57 -14.61 -12.35
N LEU A 177 -4.75 -14.50 -12.99
CA LEU A 177 -5.84 -13.67 -12.48
C LEU A 177 -6.37 -14.18 -11.15
N ASP A 178 -6.64 -15.49 -11.03
CA ASP A 178 -7.10 -16.10 -9.78
C ASP A 178 -6.10 -15.90 -8.63
N MET A 179 -4.80 -16.03 -8.94
CA MET A 179 -3.72 -15.79 -7.98
C MET A 179 -3.68 -14.33 -7.54
N SER A 180 -3.88 -13.41 -8.47
CA SER A 180 -3.94 -11.97 -8.23
C SER A 180 -5.14 -11.58 -7.35
N GLU A 181 -6.31 -12.17 -7.60
CA GLU A 181 -7.48 -11.99 -6.74
C GLU A 181 -7.25 -12.52 -5.33
N ARG A 182 -6.62 -13.70 -5.21
CA ARG A 182 -6.24 -14.24 -3.90
C ARG A 182 -5.25 -13.33 -3.18
N LEU A 183 -4.30 -12.72 -3.88
CA LEU A 183 -3.38 -11.75 -3.28
C LEU A 183 -4.15 -10.56 -2.69
N VAL A 184 -5.01 -9.93 -3.48
CA VAL A 184 -5.80 -8.76 -3.03
C VAL A 184 -6.68 -9.13 -1.84
N ASN A 185 -7.33 -10.30 -1.86
CA ASN A 185 -8.13 -10.78 -0.74
C ASN A 185 -7.28 -11.00 0.53
N ARG A 186 -6.10 -11.63 0.41
CA ARG A 186 -5.18 -11.80 1.56
C ARG A 186 -4.70 -10.46 2.12
N MET A 187 -4.44 -9.47 1.26
CA MET A 187 -4.06 -8.12 1.69
C MET A 187 -5.18 -7.45 2.48
N ASN A 188 -6.43 -7.56 2.01
CA ASN A 188 -7.61 -7.07 2.73
C ASN A 188 -7.78 -7.75 4.08
N ASP A 189 -7.74 -9.08 4.11
CA ASP A 189 -7.93 -9.85 5.34
C ASP A 189 -6.87 -9.49 6.38
N ARG A 190 -5.60 -9.33 5.95
CA ARG A 190 -4.52 -8.89 6.83
C ARG A 190 -4.76 -7.47 7.34
N ALA A 191 -5.05 -6.51 6.45
CA ALA A 191 -5.28 -5.12 6.83
C ALA A 191 -6.47 -4.96 7.79
N ALA A 192 -7.57 -5.69 7.54
CA ALA A 192 -8.76 -5.72 8.38
C ALA A 192 -8.44 -6.27 9.77
N ASN A 193 -7.76 -7.42 9.84
CA ASN A 193 -7.36 -8.04 11.11
C ASN A 193 -6.39 -7.17 11.91
N ASP A 194 -5.40 -6.57 11.25
CA ASP A 194 -4.43 -5.68 11.88
C ASP A 194 -5.10 -4.44 12.49
N THR A 195 -6.04 -3.83 11.75
CA THR A 195 -6.79 -2.66 12.20
C THR A 195 -7.63 -2.97 13.45
N VAL A 196 -8.40 -4.06 13.43
CA VAL A 196 -9.24 -4.47 14.58
C VAL A 196 -8.38 -4.86 15.77
N ARG A 197 -7.28 -5.59 15.54
CA ARG A 197 -6.35 -6.00 16.60
C ARG A 197 -5.72 -4.80 17.27
N PHE A 198 -5.29 -3.80 16.51
CA PHE A 198 -4.74 -2.55 17.06
C PHE A 198 -5.77 -1.83 17.93
N ALA A 199 -7.01 -1.66 17.44
CA ALA A 199 -8.05 -0.98 18.20
C ALA A 199 -8.43 -1.75 19.49
N GLN A 200 -8.47 -3.09 19.44
CA GLN A 200 -8.70 -3.93 20.61
C GLN A 200 -7.59 -3.74 21.66
N GLN A 201 -6.32 -3.70 21.24
CA GLN A 201 -5.21 -3.43 22.15
C GLN A 201 -5.33 -2.06 22.84
N GLN A 202 -5.81 -1.03 22.13
CA GLN A 202 -6.06 0.28 22.73
C GLN A 202 -7.17 0.22 23.79
N VAL A 203 -8.26 -0.52 23.54
CA VAL A 203 -9.32 -0.76 24.53
C VAL A 203 -8.78 -1.48 25.76
N ASP A 204 -7.96 -2.51 25.59
CA ASP A 204 -7.40 -3.27 26.70
C ASP A 204 -6.50 -2.39 27.58
N ILE A 205 -5.63 -1.57 26.95
CA ILE A 205 -4.76 -0.61 27.64
C ILE A 205 -5.60 0.45 28.37
N ALA A 206 -6.59 1.05 27.71
CA ALA A 206 -7.43 2.08 28.31
C ALA A 206 -8.29 1.51 29.45
N SER A 207 -8.78 0.27 29.32
CA SER A 207 -9.55 -0.41 30.36
C SER A 207 -8.70 -0.67 31.61
N ALA A 208 -7.46 -1.12 31.44
CA ALA A 208 -6.54 -1.30 32.56
C ALA A 208 -6.26 0.02 33.29
N LYS A 209 -5.98 1.10 32.55
CA LYS A 209 -5.76 2.44 33.12
C LYS A 209 -6.98 2.98 33.86
N ALA A 210 -8.18 2.82 33.30
CA ALA A 210 -9.42 3.26 33.94
C ALA A 210 -9.66 2.51 35.26
N ARG A 211 -9.43 1.18 35.28
CA ARG A 211 -9.53 0.37 36.50
C ARG A 211 -8.51 0.81 37.56
N GLU A 212 -7.26 1.04 37.16
CA GLU A 212 -6.20 1.51 38.05
C GLU A 212 -6.53 2.88 38.65
N ALA A 213 -6.99 3.83 37.83
CA ALA A 213 -7.34 5.17 38.28
C ALA A 213 -8.54 5.15 39.26
N VAL A 214 -9.59 4.38 38.97
CA VAL A 214 -10.73 4.20 39.88
C VAL A 214 -10.29 3.53 41.19
N ALA A 215 -9.42 2.51 41.13
CA ALA A 215 -8.87 1.87 42.31
C ALA A 215 -8.01 2.83 43.14
N ALA A 216 -7.22 3.72 42.51
CA ALA A 216 -6.43 4.73 43.19
C ALA A 216 -7.32 5.74 43.94
N VAL A 217 -8.43 6.19 43.33
CA VAL A 217 -9.43 7.03 44.01
C VAL A 217 -10.02 6.31 45.22
N ALA A 218 -10.44 5.05 45.06
CA ALA A 218 -11.02 4.27 46.14
C ALA A 218 -10.01 4.03 47.28
N TYR A 219 -8.77 3.69 46.96
CA TYR A 219 -7.68 3.54 47.92
C TYR A 219 -7.43 4.84 48.68
N TYR A 220 -7.39 5.97 47.99
CA TYR A 220 -7.19 7.28 48.61
C TYR A 220 -8.30 7.64 49.60
N ARG A 221 -9.56 7.38 49.22
CA ARG A 221 -10.72 7.61 50.11
C ARG A 221 -10.64 6.75 51.37
N ASN A 222 -10.31 5.47 51.22
CA ASN A 222 -10.19 4.55 52.34
C ASN A 222 -9.01 4.89 53.26
N ALA A 223 -7.83 5.14 52.70
CA ALA A 223 -6.62 5.43 53.47
C ALA A 223 -6.71 6.75 54.25
N ASN A 224 -7.39 7.77 53.70
CA ASN A 224 -7.52 9.07 54.33
C ASN A 224 -8.83 9.26 55.10
N SER A 225 -9.75 8.29 55.07
CA SER A 225 -11.11 8.41 55.61
C SER A 225 -11.85 9.66 55.08
N VAL A 226 -11.51 10.06 53.85
CA VAL A 226 -12.08 11.23 53.19
C VAL A 226 -13.22 10.74 52.31
N PHE A 227 -14.45 10.93 52.79
CA PHE A 227 -15.64 10.57 52.01
C PHE A 227 -15.97 11.64 50.98
N ASP A 228 -15.78 12.91 51.37
CA ASP A 228 -16.02 14.14 50.60
C ASP A 228 -15.19 15.26 51.26
N PRO A 229 -14.00 15.60 50.70
CA PRO A 229 -13.09 16.57 51.32
C PRO A 229 -13.67 17.98 51.36
N ASP A 230 -14.48 18.34 50.38
CA ASP A 230 -15.10 19.67 50.28
C ASP A 230 -16.17 19.83 51.36
N ARG A 231 -17.05 18.84 51.54
CA ARG A 231 -18.04 18.85 52.62
C ARG A 231 -17.38 18.83 54.00
N GLN A 232 -16.31 18.05 54.19
CA GLN A 232 -15.60 18.00 55.47
C GLN A 232 -14.90 19.33 55.78
N SER A 233 -14.30 19.97 54.78
CA SER A 233 -13.69 21.30 54.93
C SER A 233 -14.73 22.37 55.25
N ALA A 234 -15.89 22.33 54.59
CA ALA A 234 -17.00 23.26 54.83
C ALA A 234 -17.51 23.18 56.28
N LEU A 235 -17.75 21.96 56.79
CA LEU A 235 -18.17 21.75 58.18
C LEU A 235 -17.13 22.25 59.20
N GLN A 236 -15.84 22.04 58.92
CA GLN A 236 -14.78 22.49 59.81
C GLN A 236 -14.61 24.02 59.81
N LEU A 237 -14.82 24.66 58.66
CA LEU A 237 -14.82 26.11 58.53
C LEU A 237 -16.00 26.73 59.29
N GLU A 238 -17.20 26.15 59.19
CA GLU A 238 -18.39 26.57 59.94
C GLU A 238 -18.16 26.50 61.46
N GLN A 239 -17.57 25.41 61.96
CA GLN A 239 -17.17 25.29 63.37
C GLN A 239 -16.16 26.37 63.78
N THR A 240 -15.19 26.68 62.91
CA THR A 240 -14.18 27.71 63.17
C THR A 240 -14.82 29.09 63.25
N THR A 241 -15.79 29.39 62.37
CA THR A 241 -16.58 30.63 62.42
C THR A 241 -17.40 30.73 63.71
N ALA A 242 -18.01 29.63 64.15
CA ALA A 242 -18.75 29.60 65.42
C ALA A 242 -17.84 29.87 66.65
N LEU A 243 -16.64 29.28 66.68
CA LEU A 243 -15.65 29.53 67.74
C LEU A 243 -15.13 30.98 67.71
N GLN A 244 -14.91 31.55 66.52
CA GLN A 244 -14.51 32.96 66.38
C GLN A 244 -15.59 33.91 66.93
N ALA A 245 -16.87 33.61 66.70
CA ALA A 245 -17.97 34.37 67.28
C ALA A 245 -17.99 34.28 68.82
N GLN A 246 -17.76 33.09 69.39
CA GLN A 246 -17.64 32.90 70.84
C GLN A 246 -16.44 33.66 71.43
N LEU A 247 -15.28 33.60 70.76
CA LEU A 247 -14.07 34.33 71.16
C LEU A 247 -14.31 35.85 71.18
N LEU A 248 -14.96 36.38 70.14
CA LEU A 248 -15.31 37.79 70.07
C LEU A 248 -16.21 38.19 71.25
N ALA A 249 -17.25 37.41 71.53
CA ALA A 249 -18.15 37.67 72.65
C ALA A 249 -17.42 37.63 74.00
N ALA A 250 -16.53 36.65 74.23
CA ALA A 250 -15.74 36.54 75.45
C ALA A 250 -14.76 37.72 75.63
N ARG A 251 -14.07 38.15 74.56
CA ARG A 251 -13.20 39.33 74.56
C ARG A 251 -13.97 40.62 74.85
N THR A 252 -15.16 40.80 74.26
CA THR A 252 -16.01 41.96 74.55
C THR A 252 -16.45 41.97 76.02
N ARG A 253 -16.85 40.83 76.59
CA ARG A 253 -17.20 40.71 78.02
C ARG A 253 -16.03 41.04 78.93
N LEU A 254 -14.83 40.55 78.60
CA LEU A 254 -13.62 40.86 79.36
C LEU A 254 -13.33 42.37 79.35
N ALA A 255 -13.36 43.01 78.18
CA ALA A 255 -13.10 44.45 78.05
C ALA A 255 -14.13 45.31 78.80
N GLN A 256 -15.41 44.91 78.78
CA GLN A 256 -16.45 45.57 79.58
C GLN A 256 -16.19 45.42 81.08
N LEU A 257 -15.84 44.21 81.53
CA LEU A 257 -15.61 43.94 82.94
C LEU A 257 -14.36 44.63 83.49
N GLU A 258 -13.27 44.65 82.72
CA GLU A 258 -12.02 45.34 83.08
C GLU A 258 -12.21 46.87 83.18
N SER A 259 -13.11 47.46 82.37
CA SER A 259 -13.39 48.91 82.43
C SER A 259 -14.26 49.32 83.62
N ILE A 260 -15.13 48.43 84.11
CA ILE A 260 -16.06 48.71 85.22
C ILE A 260 -15.50 48.26 86.57
N ALA A 261 -14.81 47.11 86.64
CA ALA A 261 -14.36 46.48 87.88
C ALA A 261 -13.00 45.75 87.70
N PRO A 262 -11.87 46.47 87.78
CA PRO A 262 -10.53 45.93 87.45
C PRO A 262 -10.06 44.75 88.31
N ASN A 263 -10.59 44.61 89.54
CA ASN A 263 -10.21 43.56 90.50
C ASN A 263 -11.24 42.43 90.59
N ASN A 264 -12.13 42.29 89.60
CA ASN A 264 -13.15 41.24 89.63
C ASN A 264 -12.53 39.84 89.42
N PRO A 265 -12.77 38.86 90.31
CA PRO A 265 -12.22 37.50 90.17
C PRO A 265 -12.66 36.76 88.88
N GLN A 266 -13.74 37.19 88.23
CA GLN A 266 -14.20 36.62 86.94
C GLN A 266 -13.28 36.97 85.76
N ILE A 267 -12.43 38.01 85.87
CA ILE A 267 -11.47 38.39 84.83
C ILE A 267 -10.52 37.23 84.50
N ASN A 268 -10.03 36.51 85.53
CA ASN A 268 -9.13 35.38 85.33
C ASN A 268 -9.83 34.21 84.63
N ALA A 269 -11.10 33.95 84.94
CA ALA A 269 -11.88 32.91 84.28
C ALA A 269 -12.10 33.23 82.79
N LEU A 270 -12.46 34.47 82.46
CA LEU A 270 -12.63 34.92 81.07
C LEU A 270 -11.31 34.86 80.28
N LYS A 271 -10.18 35.20 80.89
CA LYS A 271 -8.85 35.06 80.26
C LYS A 271 -8.53 33.61 79.92
N ILE A 272 -8.81 32.67 80.83
CA ILE A 272 -8.63 31.22 80.58
C ILE A 272 -9.55 30.75 79.45
N GLU A 273 -10.82 31.19 79.43
CA GLU A 273 -11.77 30.87 78.36
C GLU A 273 -11.29 31.37 76.99
N ILE A 274 -10.84 32.63 76.93
CA ILE A 274 -10.28 33.25 75.72
C ILE A 274 -9.07 32.46 75.21
N THR A 275 -8.11 32.12 76.08
CA THR A 275 -6.94 31.32 75.69
C THR A 275 -7.35 29.92 75.21
N GLY A 276 -8.36 29.31 75.84
CA GLY A 276 -8.93 28.04 75.40
C GLY A 276 -9.55 28.11 74.00
N LEU A 277 -10.37 29.13 73.75
CA LEU A 277 -11.01 29.39 72.45
C LEU A 277 -9.99 29.69 71.36
N GLU A 278 -8.96 30.50 71.65
CA GLU A 278 -7.84 30.77 70.74
C GLU A 278 -7.09 29.48 70.38
N GLY A 279 -6.80 28.63 71.37
CA GLY A 279 -6.18 27.33 71.16
C GLY A 279 -7.01 26.42 70.25
N GLN A 280 -8.34 26.37 70.45
CA GLN A 280 -9.26 25.59 69.61
C GLN A 280 -9.36 26.14 68.18
N ILE A 281 -9.41 27.46 68.01
CA ILE A 281 -9.42 28.10 66.68
C ILE A 281 -8.12 27.78 65.94
N HIS A 282 -6.96 27.90 66.59
CA HIS A 282 -5.67 27.55 65.97
C HIS A 282 -5.60 26.08 65.57
N ALA A 283 -6.06 25.16 66.44
CA ALA A 283 -6.10 23.74 66.15
C ALA A 283 -7.02 23.43 64.95
N ASN A 284 -8.23 24.00 64.90
CA ASN A 284 -9.18 23.77 63.80
C ASN A 284 -8.71 24.41 62.49
N THR A 285 -8.15 25.63 62.55
CA THR A 285 -7.58 26.31 61.37
C THR A 285 -6.40 25.52 60.79
N GLY A 286 -5.54 24.98 61.65
CA GLY A 286 -4.43 24.11 61.26
C GLY A 286 -4.89 22.81 60.57
N ARG A 287 -6.02 22.22 60.97
CA ARG A 287 -6.60 21.04 60.30
C ARG A 287 -7.15 21.36 58.90
N VAL A 288 -7.62 22.58 58.66
CA VAL A 288 -8.17 22.99 57.35
C VAL A 288 -7.07 23.42 56.38
N MET A 289 -6.11 24.22 56.83
CA MET A 289 -5.13 24.91 55.96
C MET A 289 -3.65 24.56 56.24
N GLY A 290 -3.36 23.84 57.32
CA GLY A 290 -1.98 23.64 57.82
C GLY A 290 -1.34 22.31 57.43
N GLY A 291 -0.28 22.36 56.61
CA GLY A 291 0.62 21.22 56.38
C GLY A 291 0.04 20.10 55.48
N LYS A 292 0.79 18.99 55.38
CA LYS A 292 0.50 17.86 54.48
C LYS A 292 -0.75 17.07 54.85
N ASP A 293 -1.17 17.12 56.12
CA ASP A 293 -2.35 16.40 56.63
C ASP A 293 -3.64 17.23 56.63
N SER A 294 -3.55 18.49 56.17
CA SER A 294 -4.70 19.40 56.09
C SER A 294 -5.76 18.90 55.11
N PHE A 295 -7.02 19.30 55.35
CA PHE A 295 -8.11 18.98 54.45
C PHE A 295 -7.89 19.58 53.05
N ALA A 296 -7.34 20.79 52.94
CA ALA A 296 -7.01 21.41 51.65
C ALA A 296 -5.98 20.59 50.84
N ALA A 297 -4.91 20.10 51.48
CA ALA A 297 -3.92 19.25 50.82
C ALA A 297 -4.53 17.92 50.35
N LYS A 298 -5.42 17.34 51.17
CA LYS A 298 -6.12 16.10 50.82
C LYS A 298 -7.13 16.29 49.69
N ALA A 299 -7.83 17.43 49.68
CA ALA A 299 -8.77 17.80 48.62
C ALA A 299 -8.06 17.91 47.27
N ALA A 300 -6.94 18.64 47.20
CA ALA A 300 -6.18 18.80 45.96
C ALA A 300 -5.67 17.47 45.40
N GLN A 301 -5.18 16.56 46.25
CA GLN A 301 -4.74 15.24 45.80
C GLN A 301 -5.90 14.35 45.36
N TYR A 302 -7.03 14.41 46.08
CA TYR A 302 -8.26 13.72 45.70
C TYR A 302 -8.79 14.19 44.34
N GLU A 303 -8.86 15.51 44.12
CA GLU A 303 -9.30 16.12 42.87
C GLU A 303 -8.41 15.68 41.70
N ARG A 304 -7.08 15.65 41.89
CA ARG A 304 -6.16 15.14 40.87
C ARG A 304 -6.50 13.70 40.48
N LEU A 305 -6.66 12.80 41.46
CA LEU A 305 -7.01 11.40 41.20
C LEU A 305 -8.39 11.26 40.54
N GLN A 306 -9.35 12.12 40.91
CA GLN A 306 -10.67 12.18 40.29
C GLN A 306 -10.58 12.59 38.81
N VAL A 307 -9.78 13.61 38.49
CA VAL A 307 -9.53 14.04 37.12
C VAL A 307 -8.80 12.96 36.32
N ASP A 308 -7.80 12.30 36.91
CA ASP A 308 -7.09 11.18 36.28
C ASP A 308 -8.06 10.04 35.93
N ALA A 309 -8.99 9.71 36.84
CA ALA A 309 -10.03 8.71 36.61
C ALA A 309 -11.02 9.13 35.51
N GLN A 310 -11.47 10.39 35.49
CA GLN A 310 -12.35 10.90 34.43
C GLN A 310 -11.64 10.91 33.07
N PHE A 311 -10.35 11.24 33.03
CA PHE A 311 -9.56 11.20 31.81
C PHE A 311 -9.43 9.78 31.28
N ALA A 312 -9.10 8.81 32.15
CA ALA A 312 -8.99 7.42 31.78
C ALA A 312 -10.32 6.82 31.27
N ASP A 313 -11.45 7.22 31.88
CA ASP A 313 -12.80 6.83 31.43
C ASP A 313 -13.15 7.38 30.04
N LYS A 314 -12.85 8.67 29.79
CA LYS A 314 -13.01 9.27 28.46
C LYS A 314 -12.13 8.56 27.42
N GLN A 315 -10.88 8.28 27.75
CA GLN A 315 -9.98 7.55 26.86
C GLN A 315 -10.48 6.14 26.54
N LEU A 316 -11.07 5.43 27.52
CA LEU A 316 -11.70 4.14 27.29
C LEU A 316 -12.89 4.28 26.32
N THR A 317 -13.75 5.27 26.53
CA THR A 317 -14.91 5.55 25.66
C THR A 317 -14.46 5.81 24.21
N GLU A 318 -13.44 6.65 24.01
CA GLU A 318 -12.87 6.92 22.69
C GLU A 318 -12.25 5.68 22.05
N SER A 319 -11.55 4.85 22.83
CA SER A 319 -10.96 3.60 22.35
C SER A 319 -12.02 2.58 21.93
N MET A 320 -13.13 2.50 22.68
CA MET A 320 -14.28 1.66 22.32
C MET A 320 -14.94 2.14 21.02
N ALA A 321 -15.09 3.45 20.85
CA ALA A 321 -15.58 4.03 19.60
C ALA A 321 -14.65 3.71 18.42
N LEU A 322 -13.33 3.81 18.60
CA LEU A 322 -12.33 3.42 17.60
C LEU A 322 -12.43 1.93 17.24
N LEU A 323 -12.65 1.04 18.21
CA LEU A 323 -12.84 -0.39 17.95
C LEU A 323 -14.09 -0.64 17.11
N GLU A 324 -15.19 0.05 17.40
CA GLU A 324 -16.44 -0.11 16.65
C GLU A 324 -16.29 0.40 15.21
N THR A 325 -15.67 1.57 15.02
CA THR A 325 -15.38 2.08 13.66
C THR A 325 -14.41 1.18 12.92
N SER A 326 -13.39 0.66 13.59
CA SER A 326 -12.42 -0.30 13.01
C SER A 326 -13.08 -1.60 12.57
N ARG A 327 -14.04 -2.13 13.34
CA ARG A 327 -14.85 -3.30 12.95
C ARG A 327 -15.73 -3.01 11.75
N ALA A 328 -16.38 -1.84 11.74
CA ALA A 328 -17.20 -1.41 10.60
C ALA A 328 -16.36 -1.20 9.33
N GLU A 329 -15.13 -0.69 9.45
CA GLU A 329 -14.19 -0.57 8.34
C GLU A 329 -13.68 -1.93 7.86
N ALA A 330 -13.33 -2.83 8.78
CA ALA A 330 -12.89 -4.19 8.47
C ALA A 330 -13.98 -5.02 7.76
N ALA A 331 -15.25 -4.78 8.06
CA ALA A 331 -16.37 -5.42 7.39
C ALA A 331 -16.57 -4.94 5.93
N ARG A 332 -15.96 -3.82 5.53
CA ARG A 332 -16.02 -3.29 4.16
C ARG A 332 -14.81 -3.78 3.37
N LYS A 333 -15.01 -4.17 2.11
CA LYS A 333 -13.90 -4.50 1.20
C LYS A 333 -13.05 -3.25 0.95
N GLN A 334 -11.75 -3.30 1.23
CA GLN A 334 -10.84 -2.15 1.07
C GLN A 334 -10.21 -2.09 -0.33
N LEU A 335 -9.92 -3.23 -0.93
CA LEU A 335 -9.42 -3.37 -2.29
C LEU A 335 -10.17 -4.50 -2.99
N TYR A 336 -10.43 -4.40 -4.28
CA TYR A 336 -10.91 -5.53 -5.06
C TYR A 336 -10.36 -5.46 -6.48
N LEU A 337 -10.07 -6.63 -7.03
CA LEU A 337 -9.73 -6.79 -8.44
C LEU A 337 -11.02 -7.08 -9.19
N GLU A 338 -11.31 -6.26 -10.19
CA GLU A 338 -12.46 -6.43 -11.07
C GLU A 338 -11.97 -6.80 -12.47
N ARG A 339 -12.39 -7.97 -12.97
CA ARG A 339 -12.09 -8.44 -14.31
C ARG A 339 -12.99 -7.72 -15.30
N LEU A 340 -12.42 -6.86 -16.14
CA LEU A 340 -13.12 -6.17 -17.23
C LEU A 340 -13.25 -7.06 -18.46
N VAL A 341 -12.22 -7.86 -18.73
CA VAL A 341 -12.17 -8.81 -19.85
C VAL A 341 -11.60 -10.12 -19.33
N GLN A 342 -12.34 -11.23 -19.54
CA GLN A 342 -11.88 -12.56 -19.19
C GLN A 342 -10.83 -13.07 -20.18
N PRO A 343 -9.93 -13.98 -19.77
CA PRO A 343 -8.95 -14.58 -20.67
C PRO A 343 -9.63 -15.26 -21.86
N ASN A 344 -9.20 -14.90 -23.06
CA ASN A 344 -9.70 -15.52 -24.28
C ASN A 344 -8.85 -16.73 -24.69
N THR A 345 -9.47 -17.69 -25.39
CA THR A 345 -8.76 -18.74 -26.14
C THR A 345 -8.55 -18.25 -27.58
N PRO A 346 -7.32 -17.92 -28.00
CA PRO A 346 -7.11 -17.33 -29.33
C PRO A 346 -7.35 -18.34 -30.44
N ASP A 347 -8.08 -17.94 -31.48
CA ASP A 347 -8.39 -18.79 -32.64
C ASP A 347 -7.24 -18.86 -33.65
N GLU A 348 -6.37 -17.84 -33.68
CA GLU A 348 -5.20 -17.74 -34.57
C GLU A 348 -3.93 -17.41 -33.78
N ALA A 349 -2.78 -17.87 -34.28
CA ALA A 349 -1.47 -17.54 -33.75
C ALA A 349 -1.16 -16.06 -34.00
N THR A 350 -1.06 -15.27 -32.93
CA THR A 350 -0.78 -13.83 -33.00
C THR A 350 0.69 -13.56 -33.33
N GLU A 351 1.58 -14.47 -32.93
CA GLU A 351 3.03 -14.35 -33.13
C GLU A 351 3.62 -15.65 -33.70
N PRO A 352 4.75 -15.58 -34.45
CA PRO A 352 5.45 -14.38 -34.89
C PRO A 352 4.80 -13.74 -36.12
N HIS A 353 4.97 -12.43 -36.29
CA HIS A 353 4.53 -11.71 -37.48
C HIS A 353 5.42 -12.05 -38.70
N ARG A 354 5.29 -13.27 -39.24
CA ARG A 354 6.20 -13.89 -40.22
C ARG A 354 6.58 -12.95 -41.38
N LEU A 355 5.60 -12.28 -41.99
CA LEU A 355 5.83 -11.34 -43.10
C LEU A 355 6.60 -10.08 -42.66
N LYS A 356 6.24 -9.49 -41.51
CA LYS A 356 6.94 -8.32 -40.97
C LYS A 356 8.38 -8.68 -40.62
N SER A 357 8.61 -9.83 -39.99
CA SER A 357 9.96 -10.30 -39.61
C SER A 357 10.86 -10.51 -40.82
N VAL A 358 10.37 -11.16 -41.89
CA VAL A 358 11.13 -11.33 -43.14
C VAL A 358 11.45 -9.98 -43.80
N PHE A 359 10.48 -9.06 -43.80
CA PHE A 359 10.68 -7.72 -44.36
C PHE A 359 11.72 -6.89 -43.58
N VAL A 360 11.72 -6.99 -42.25
CA VAL A 360 12.75 -6.34 -41.41
C VAL A 360 14.14 -6.90 -41.70
N VAL A 361 14.29 -8.22 -41.82
CA VAL A 361 15.58 -8.85 -42.19
C VAL A 361 16.06 -8.35 -43.55
N PHE A 362 15.14 -8.24 -44.52
CA PHE A 362 15.45 -7.70 -45.84
C PHE A 362 15.97 -6.26 -45.77
N ILE A 363 15.29 -5.37 -45.04
CA ILE A 363 15.73 -3.97 -44.87
C ILE A 363 17.09 -3.89 -44.16
N LEU A 364 17.29 -4.65 -43.08
CA LEU A 364 18.57 -4.67 -42.38
C LEU A 364 19.70 -5.18 -43.28
N GLY A 365 19.43 -6.22 -44.08
CA GLY A 365 20.36 -6.71 -45.09
C GLY A 365 20.73 -5.62 -46.10
N MET A 366 19.74 -4.85 -46.59
CA MET A 366 19.95 -3.72 -47.50
C MET A 366 20.84 -2.62 -46.89
N ILE A 367 20.64 -2.29 -45.61
CA ILE A 367 21.46 -1.30 -44.89
C ILE A 367 22.90 -1.80 -44.76
N ILE A 368 23.09 -3.04 -44.29
CA ILE A 368 24.42 -3.66 -44.14
C ILE A 368 25.14 -3.70 -45.48
N TRP A 369 24.42 -4.04 -46.56
CA TRP A 369 24.97 -4.03 -47.90
C TRP A 369 25.44 -2.63 -48.32
N GLY A 370 24.60 -1.60 -48.11
CA GLY A 370 24.93 -0.21 -48.43
C GLY A 370 26.19 0.27 -47.70
N VAL A 371 26.25 0.04 -46.38
CA VAL A 371 27.42 0.39 -45.56
C VAL A 371 28.67 -0.38 -46.01
N SER A 372 28.56 -1.70 -46.20
CA SER A 372 29.69 -2.53 -46.64
C SER A 372 30.21 -2.12 -48.01
N SER A 373 29.30 -1.78 -48.94
CA SER A 373 29.65 -1.31 -50.28
C SER A 373 30.36 0.04 -50.22
N LEU A 374 29.91 0.96 -49.37
CA LEU A 374 30.55 2.26 -49.18
C LEU A 374 31.96 2.12 -48.59
N LEU A 375 32.13 1.26 -47.57
CA LEU A 375 33.44 0.99 -46.96
C LEU A 375 34.43 0.38 -47.96
N ILE A 376 33.98 -0.57 -48.78
CA ILE A 376 34.82 -1.20 -49.80
C ILE A 376 35.18 -0.19 -50.90
N ALA A 377 34.24 0.66 -51.31
CA ALA A 377 34.51 1.73 -52.27
C ALA A 377 35.54 2.74 -51.70
N GLY A 378 35.36 3.18 -50.45
CA GLY A 378 36.30 4.09 -49.79
C GLY A 378 37.69 3.51 -49.59
N MET A 379 37.81 2.22 -49.25
CA MET A 379 39.10 1.53 -49.18
C MET A 379 39.78 1.39 -50.54
N ARG A 380 39.01 1.26 -51.62
CA ARG A 380 39.55 1.15 -52.97
C ARG A 380 40.08 2.49 -53.46
N GLU A 381 39.40 3.58 -53.12
CA GLU A 381 39.80 4.95 -53.48
C GLU A 381 41.01 5.47 -52.71
N HIS A 382 41.32 4.92 -51.53
CA HIS A 382 42.57 5.22 -50.79
C HIS A 382 43.77 4.36 -51.23
N ARG A 383 43.55 3.41 -52.15
CA ARG A 383 44.56 2.42 -52.57
C ARG A 383 45.06 2.63 -54.00
N ASP A 384 44.35 3.45 -54.78
CA ASP A 384 44.81 4.09 -56.02
C ASP A 384 45.38 5.47 -55.68
#